data_AF-A0A9J6DB43-F1
#
_entry.id   AF-A0A9J6DB43-F1
#
_cell.length_a   1.000
_cell.length_b   1.000
_cell.length_c   1.000
_cell.angle_alpha   90.00
_cell.angle_beta   90.00
_cell.angle_gamma   90.00
#
_symmetry.space_group_name_H-M   'P 1'
#
loop_
_entity.id
_entity.type
_entity.pdbx_description
1 polymer ?
#
loop_
_entity_poly.entity_id
_entity_poly.type
_entity_poly.pdbx_seq_one_letter_code
_entity_poly.pdbx_strand_id
1 'polypeptide(L)'
;MLLRARSACVVAYYDSSLDNDSPESSAEASRVVSGAEVDEAVEGLSSRLSNTDWCECVHCQVLANFRGIECLCCREMGAPVPTAQPYGCITEHQDFSVLCLNIAVLHVAYLELRAWGHTM
;
A
#
# COMPACT_ATOMS: atom_id res chain seq x y z
N MET A 1 -27.06 19.90 2.13
CA MET A 1 -26.85 18.45 1.98
C MET A 1 -25.72 18.22 0.99
N LEU A 2 -24.48 18.04 1.44
CA LEU A 2 -23.33 17.55 0.65
C LEU A 2 -22.17 17.33 1.63
N LEU A 3 -22.17 16.21 2.37
CA LEU A 3 -20.96 15.77 3.06
C LEU A 3 -20.08 15.08 2.01
N ARG A 4 -19.05 15.80 1.54
CA ARG A 4 -17.95 15.23 0.76
C ARG A 4 -17.22 14.23 1.65
N ALA A 5 -17.44 12.93 1.43
CA ALA A 5 -16.68 11.86 2.06
C ALA A 5 -15.22 11.98 1.62
N ARG A 6 -14.34 12.36 2.55
CA ARG A 6 -12.90 12.44 2.31
C ARG A 6 -12.33 11.03 2.32
N SER A 7 -11.62 10.72 1.24
CA SER A 7 -10.77 9.57 0.96
C SER A 7 -10.18 8.89 2.21
N ALA A 8 -10.45 7.60 2.38
CA ALA A 8 -9.75 6.74 3.33
C ALA A 8 -8.63 6.01 2.56
N CYS A 9 -7.39 6.44 2.78
CA CYS A 9 -6.20 5.74 2.34
C CYS A 9 -6.09 4.44 3.16
N VAL A 10 -6.12 3.29 2.49
CA VAL A 10 -5.82 2.01 3.14
C VAL A 10 -4.32 2.01 3.46
N VAL A 11 -3.99 1.88 4.74
CA VAL A 11 -2.60 1.76 5.19
C VAL A 11 -2.05 0.43 4.68
N ALA A 12 -1.12 0.48 3.73
CA ALA A 12 -0.35 -0.69 3.34
C ALA A 12 0.53 -1.11 4.52
N TYR A 13 0.41 -2.36 4.96
CA TYR A 13 1.27 -2.95 5.98
C TYR A 13 2.65 -3.20 5.38
N TYR A 14 3.63 -2.35 5.72
CA TYR A 14 5.03 -2.57 5.35
C TYR A 14 5.63 -3.60 6.32
N ASP A 15 5.95 -4.80 5.82
CA ASP A 15 6.64 -5.84 6.58
C ASP A 15 8.13 -5.50 6.69
N SER A 16 8.57 -5.19 7.92
CA SER A 16 9.95 -4.78 8.22
C SER A 16 10.91 -5.98 8.41
N SER A 17 10.48 -7.20 8.05
CA SER A 17 11.23 -8.43 8.34
C SER A 17 12.26 -8.84 7.27
N LEU A 18 12.51 -8.00 6.25
CA LEU A 18 13.45 -8.31 5.16
C LEU A 18 14.83 -7.61 5.26
N ASP A 19 15.08 -6.83 6.29
CA ASP A 19 16.40 -6.26 6.55
C ASP A 19 17.23 -7.19 7.45
N ASN A 20 17.81 -8.24 6.86
CA ASN A 20 18.87 -8.99 7.51
C ASN A 20 20.22 -8.62 6.88
N ASP A 21 20.88 -7.63 7.49
CA ASP A 21 22.19 -7.16 7.09
C ASP A 21 23.30 -7.80 7.96
N SER A 22 24.26 -8.42 7.26
CA SER A 22 25.71 -8.56 7.59
C SER A 22 26.22 -9.65 8.57
N PRO A 23 27.53 -10.05 8.53
CA PRO A 23 28.52 -10.06 7.42
C PRO A 23 29.48 -11.30 7.35
N GLU A 24 30.41 -11.27 6.36
CA GLU A 24 31.70 -12.03 6.19
C GLU A 24 31.64 -13.47 5.59
N SER A 25 32.46 -13.93 4.63
CA SER A 25 33.76 -13.49 4.09
C SER A 25 34.10 -14.07 2.69
N SER A 26 34.99 -13.34 1.99
CA SER A 26 36.05 -13.80 1.05
C SER A 26 35.71 -14.19 -0.40
N ALA A 27 35.91 -13.23 -1.33
CA ALA A 27 36.92 -13.26 -2.41
C ALA A 27 36.47 -12.48 -3.66
N GLU A 28 37.23 -11.42 -3.97
CA GLU A 28 37.35 -10.63 -5.20
C GLU A 28 36.52 -10.99 -6.45
N ALA A 29 35.72 -10.01 -6.90
CA ALA A 29 35.79 -9.53 -8.28
C ALA A 29 35.24 -8.11 -8.37
N SER A 30 36.13 -7.15 -8.59
CA SER A 30 35.82 -5.75 -8.87
C SER A 30 34.85 -5.67 -10.06
N ARG A 31 33.62 -5.24 -9.83
CA ARG A 31 32.68 -4.84 -10.90
C ARG A 31 32.15 -3.46 -10.57
N VAL A 32 32.66 -2.49 -11.34
CA VAL A 32 32.10 -1.16 -11.48
C VAL A 32 30.67 -1.34 -12.03
N VAL A 33 29.66 -1.23 -11.17
CA VAL A 33 28.27 -1.13 -11.62
C VAL A 33 28.04 0.32 -12.02
N SER A 34 28.08 0.53 -13.34
CA SER A 34 27.71 1.77 -13.98
C SER A 34 26.26 2.11 -13.63
N GLY A 35 26.05 3.26 -12.98
CA GLY A 35 24.73 3.74 -12.58
C GLY A 35 23.86 4.17 -13.76
N ALA A 36 23.15 3.23 -14.37
CA ALA A 36 22.22 3.49 -15.47
C ALA A 36 20.84 2.83 -15.32
N GLU A 37 20.56 2.14 -14.22
CA GLU A 37 19.33 1.34 -14.05
C GLU A 37 18.40 1.82 -12.91
N VAL A 38 18.65 3.01 -12.36
CA VAL A 38 17.81 3.62 -11.30
C VAL A 38 16.90 4.76 -11.77
N ASP A 39 17.01 5.25 -13.01
CA ASP A 39 16.24 6.40 -13.49
C ASP A 39 14.78 6.04 -13.88
N GLU A 40 14.57 4.91 -14.58
CA GLU A 40 13.26 4.55 -15.15
C GLU A 40 12.19 4.23 -14.08
N ALA A 41 12.59 3.60 -12.97
CA ALA A 41 11.67 3.25 -11.89
C ALA A 41 11.18 4.48 -11.11
N VAL A 42 12.02 5.53 -11.04
CA VAL A 42 11.72 6.76 -10.30
C VAL A 42 10.85 7.69 -11.15
N GLU A 43 11.06 7.74 -12.46
CA GLU A 43 10.17 8.48 -13.37
C GLU A 43 8.75 7.87 -13.40
N GLY A 44 8.65 6.54 -13.44
CA GLY A 44 7.36 5.83 -13.45
C GLY A 44 6.48 6.20 -12.25
N LEU A 45 7.06 6.25 -11.04
CA LEU A 45 6.35 6.65 -9.83
C LEU A 45 6.00 8.14 -9.80
N SER A 46 6.84 8.99 -10.37
CA SER A 46 6.61 10.44 -10.44
C SER A 46 5.41 10.79 -11.33
N SER A 47 5.18 10.04 -12.41
CA SER A 47 4.02 10.23 -13.30
C SER A 47 2.68 10.07 -12.56
N ARG A 48 2.61 9.13 -11.62
CA ARG A 48 1.39 8.78 -10.85
C ARG A 48 0.93 9.88 -9.90
N LEU A 49 1.79 10.85 -9.60
CA LEU A 49 1.46 12.03 -8.78
C LEU A 49 0.71 13.12 -9.53
N SER A 50 0.57 13.01 -10.85
CA SER A 50 -0.05 14.04 -11.70
C SER A 50 -1.34 13.60 -12.40
N ASN A 51 -1.59 12.29 -12.50
CA ASN A 51 -2.73 11.72 -13.18
C ASN A 51 -3.23 10.43 -12.48
N THR A 52 -4.30 9.85 -13.00
CA THR A 52 -4.89 8.59 -12.51
C THR A 52 -4.94 7.51 -13.60
N ASP A 53 -4.11 7.61 -14.64
CA ASP A 53 -4.15 6.68 -15.80
C ASP A 53 -3.73 5.25 -15.40
N TRP A 54 -3.00 5.12 -14.30
CA TRP A 54 -2.62 3.87 -13.66
C TRP A 54 -3.78 3.19 -12.91
N CYS A 55 -4.92 3.86 -12.72
CA CYS A 55 -6.03 3.35 -11.91
C CYS A 55 -6.98 2.49 -12.75
N GLU A 56 -7.02 1.18 -12.49
CA GLU A 56 -7.99 0.28 -13.11
C GLU A 56 -9.36 0.27 -12.42
N CYS A 57 -9.42 0.64 -11.13
CA CYS A 57 -10.67 0.61 -10.38
C CYS A 57 -11.51 1.87 -10.53
N VAL A 58 -11.05 2.92 -11.23
CA VAL A 58 -11.71 4.23 -11.42
C VAL A 58 -12.07 5.04 -10.16
N HIS A 59 -11.64 4.60 -8.97
CA HIS A 59 -11.91 5.28 -7.69
C HIS A 59 -10.70 5.99 -7.07
N CYS A 60 -9.48 5.80 -7.61
CA CYS A 60 -8.29 6.47 -7.09
C CYS A 60 -8.26 7.95 -7.46
N GLN A 61 -7.55 8.75 -6.66
CA GLN A 61 -7.40 10.19 -6.85
C GLN A 61 -5.93 10.59 -6.73
N VAL A 62 -5.55 11.67 -7.41
CA VAL A 62 -4.23 12.28 -7.22
C VAL A 62 -4.12 12.84 -5.81
N LEU A 63 -3.07 12.46 -5.10
CA LEU A 63 -2.79 12.86 -3.73
C LEU A 63 -1.71 13.94 -3.72
N ALA A 64 -2.08 15.18 -3.38
CA ALA A 64 -1.12 16.24 -3.16
C ALA A 64 -0.29 15.92 -1.90
N ASN A 65 1.05 15.91 -2.03
CA ASN A 65 2.05 15.68 -0.97
C ASN A 65 2.41 14.23 -0.64
N PHE A 66 1.96 13.26 -1.44
CA PHE A 66 2.34 11.86 -1.28
C PHE A 66 3.53 11.50 -2.17
N ARG A 67 4.21 10.39 -1.88
CA ARG A 67 5.23 9.80 -2.75
C ARG A 67 4.53 8.96 -3.80
N GLY A 68 5.11 8.83 -5.00
CA GLY A 68 4.53 8.04 -6.08
C GLY A 68 4.27 6.57 -5.71
N ILE A 69 5.03 6.03 -4.75
CA ILE A 69 4.83 4.68 -4.20
C ILE A 69 3.50 4.52 -3.43
N GLU A 70 2.91 5.61 -2.95
CA GLU A 70 1.63 5.61 -2.23
C GLU A 70 0.44 5.72 -3.19
N CYS A 71 0.68 6.07 -4.46
CA CYS A 71 -0.33 6.17 -5.50
C CYS A 71 -0.67 4.79 -6.08
N LEU A 72 -1.18 3.86 -5.27
CA LEU A 72 -1.46 2.47 -5.68
C LEU A 72 -2.96 2.21 -5.91
N CYS A 73 -3.27 1.43 -6.95
CA CYS A 73 -4.64 0.97 -7.17
C CYS A 73 -4.92 -0.28 -6.32
N CYS A 74 -6.13 -0.43 -5.80
CA CYS A 74 -6.52 -1.66 -5.11
C CYS A 74 -6.42 -2.92 -6.00
N ARG A 75 -6.35 -2.75 -7.32
CA ARG A 75 -6.17 -3.83 -8.31
C ARG A 75 -4.71 -4.27 -8.45
N GLU A 76 -3.76 -3.40 -8.12
CA GLU A 76 -2.32 -3.71 -8.10
C GLU A 76 -1.90 -4.39 -6.79
N MET A 77 -2.76 -4.35 -5.77
CA MET A 77 -2.49 -5.02 -4.51
C MET A 77 -2.51 -6.53 -4.69
N GLY A 78 -1.56 -7.21 -4.03
CA GLY A 78 -1.57 -8.66 -3.91
C GLY A 78 -2.77 -9.18 -3.10
N ALA A 79 -2.86 -10.51 -2.98
CA ALA A 79 -3.80 -11.13 -2.06
C ALA A 79 -3.64 -10.52 -0.66
N PRO A 80 -4.75 -10.24 0.06
CA PRO A 80 -6.09 -10.80 -0.13
C PRO A 80 -7.07 -9.98 -1.00
N VAL A 81 -6.69 -8.79 -1.47
CA VAL A 81 -7.65 -7.83 -2.02
C VAL A 81 -8.33 -8.34 -3.31
N PRO A 82 -7.61 -8.87 -4.32
CA PRO A 82 -8.24 -9.44 -5.51
C PRO A 82 -9.07 -10.69 -5.21
N THR A 83 -8.78 -11.41 -4.12
CA THR A 83 -9.54 -12.59 -3.70
C THR A 83 -10.89 -12.20 -3.09
N ALA A 84 -10.91 -11.16 -2.26
CA ALA A 84 -12.13 -10.67 -1.61
C ALA A 84 -13.04 -9.91 -2.59
N GLN A 85 -12.47 -9.11 -3.49
CA GLN A 85 -13.22 -8.34 -4.48
C GLN A 85 -12.63 -8.56 -5.89
N PRO A 86 -13.04 -9.63 -6.60
CA PRO A 86 -12.47 -9.98 -7.91
C PRO A 86 -12.69 -8.92 -8.99
N TYR A 87 -13.75 -8.12 -8.88
CA TYR A 87 -14.13 -7.09 -9.86
C TYR A 87 -14.45 -5.76 -9.17
N GLY A 88 -14.22 -4.63 -9.84
CA GLY A 88 -14.52 -3.31 -9.30
C GLY A 88 -13.57 -2.87 -8.18
N CYS A 89 -13.97 -1.81 -7.46
CA CYS A 89 -13.16 -1.23 -6.39
C CYS A 89 -13.40 -1.96 -5.06
N ILE A 90 -12.34 -2.17 -4.26
CA ILE A 90 -12.47 -2.77 -2.93
C ILE A 90 -13.38 -1.96 -2.00
N THR A 91 -13.48 -0.64 -2.23
CA THR A 91 -14.34 0.24 -1.43
C THR A 91 -15.84 -0.01 -1.64
N GLU A 92 -16.21 -0.69 -2.74
CA GLU A 92 -17.58 -1.07 -3.07
C GLU A 92 -17.94 -2.48 -2.55
N HIS A 93 -16.96 -3.21 -1.99
CA HIS A 93 -17.25 -4.49 -1.34
C HIS A 93 -18.28 -4.28 -0.23
N GLN A 94 -19.29 -5.16 -0.14
CA GLN A 94 -20.43 -5.03 0.78
C GLN A 94 -20.00 -4.77 2.23
N ASP A 95 -18.91 -5.42 2.65
CA ASP A 95 -18.41 -5.36 4.03
C ASP A 95 -17.39 -4.22 4.26
N PHE A 96 -16.97 -3.49 3.23
CA PHE A 96 -15.95 -2.44 3.38
C PHE A 96 -16.39 -1.34 4.35
N SER A 97 -17.66 -0.91 4.23
CA SER A 97 -18.22 0.11 5.12
C SER A 97 -18.28 -0.36 6.59
N VAL A 98 -18.58 -1.64 6.81
CA VAL A 98 -18.73 -2.23 8.14
C VAL A 98 -17.36 -2.52 8.77
N LEU A 99 -16.41 -3.04 7.99
CA LEU A 99 -15.12 -3.50 8.52
C LEU A 99 -14.06 -2.41 8.54
N CYS A 100 -14.01 -1.56 7.51
CA CYS A 100 -12.92 -0.59 7.33
C CYS A 100 -13.30 0.85 7.73
N LEU A 101 -14.60 1.19 7.76
CA LEU A 101 -15.07 2.55 8.06
C LEU A 101 -15.84 2.67 9.38
N ASN A 102 -16.22 1.56 10.01
CA ASN A 102 -16.93 1.58 11.27
C ASN A 102 -15.97 1.69 12.46
N ILE A 103 -15.97 2.85 13.12
CA ILE A 103 -15.09 3.16 14.26
C ILE A 103 -15.24 2.15 15.40
N ALA A 104 -16.46 1.68 15.69
CA ALA A 104 -16.68 0.72 16.77
C ALA A 104 -16.03 -0.63 16.46
N VAL A 105 -16.13 -1.09 15.21
CA VAL A 105 -15.47 -2.33 14.74
C VAL A 105 -13.96 -2.19 14.81
N LEU A 106 -13.41 -1.07 14.32
CA LEU A 106 -11.97 -0.79 14.37
C LEU A 106 -11.45 -0.72 15.81
N HIS A 107 -12.21 -0.13 16.75
CA HIS A 107 -11.85 -0.08 18.17
C HIS A 107 -11.81 -1.47 18.79
N VAL A 108 -12.81 -2.33 18.54
CA VAL A 108 -12.81 -3.70 19.06
C VAL A 108 -11.64 -4.48 18.49
N ALA A 109 -11.42 -4.42 17.18
CA ALA A 109 -10.29 -5.08 16.53
C ALA A 109 -8.93 -4.61 17.10
N TYR A 110 -8.78 -3.32 17.39
CA TYR A 110 -7.58 -2.78 18.02
C TYR A 110 -7.35 -3.29 19.45
N LEU A 111 -8.41 -3.34 20.26
CA LEU A 111 -8.34 -3.84 21.64
C LEU A 111 -7.95 -5.32 21.65
N GLU A 112 -8.55 -6.12 20.77
CA GLU A 112 -8.16 -7.52 20.56
C GLU A 112 -6.68 -7.60 20.18
N LEU A 113 -6.23 -6.92 19.12
CA LEU A 113 -4.83 -6.95 18.71
C LEU A 113 -3.84 -6.63 19.86
N ARG A 114 -4.20 -5.67 20.72
CA ARG A 114 -3.38 -5.30 21.90
C ARG A 114 -3.42 -6.32 23.03
N ALA A 115 -4.55 -6.99 23.24
CA ALA A 115 -4.65 -8.04 24.25
C ALA A 115 -3.73 -9.23 23.92
N TRP A 116 -3.58 -9.55 22.63
CA TRP A 116 -2.73 -10.65 22.16
C TRP A 116 -1.23 -10.30 22.21
N GLY A 117 -0.88 -9.01 22.21
CA GLY A 117 0.51 -8.53 22.34
C GLY A 117 1.10 -8.59 23.75
N HIS A 118 0.31 -8.97 24.76
CA HIS A 118 0.76 -9.07 26.17
C HIS A 118 0.93 -10.52 26.67
N THR A 119 0.59 -11.52 25.86
CA THR A 119 0.71 -12.95 26.22
C THR A 119 1.70 -13.67 25.34
N MET A 120 2.98 -13.31 25.43
CA MET A 120 4.12 -14.20 25.16
C MET A 120 5.22 -13.96 26.19
#